data_AF-H0T3V7-F1
#
_entry.id   AF-H0T3V7-F1
#
_cell.length_a   1.000
_cell.length_b   1.000
_cell.length_c   1.000
_cell.angle_alpha   90.00
_cell.angle_beta   90.00
_cell.angle_gamma   90.00
#
_symmetry.space_group_name_H-M   'P 1'
#
loop_
_entity.id
_entity.type
_entity.pdbx_description
1 polymer ?
#
loop_
_entity_poly.entity_id
_entity_poly.type
_entity_poly.pdbx_seq_one_letter_code
_entity_poly.pdbx_strand_id
1 'polypeptide(L)' 'MANKQTRLLPSALPPSGTELALWQRLSREEQIARYREVLEHPDSLRISGSTTSDVLAKARRRAAGRRES' A
#
# COMPACT_ATOMS: atom_id res chain seq x y z
N MET A 1 -18.52 14.21 0.37
CA MET A 1 -19.11 14.13 -0.99
C MET A 1 -18.07 13.53 -1.94
N ALA A 2 -18.52 12.77 -2.94
CA ALA A 2 -17.82 12.33 -4.16
C ALA A 2 -16.28 12.07 -4.15
N ASN A 3 -15.92 10.78 -4.05
CA ASN A 3 -14.99 10.03 -4.92
C ASN A 3 -13.78 10.76 -5.57
N LYS A 4 -12.55 10.29 -5.27
CA LYS A 4 -11.42 10.35 -6.21
C LYS A 4 -10.52 9.11 -6.12
N GLN A 5 -10.91 8.08 -6.89
CA GLN A 5 -10.16 6.88 -7.30
C GLN A 5 -8.90 6.48 -6.51
N THR A 6 -9.07 5.45 -5.70
CA THR A 6 -8.01 4.73 -4.99
C THR A 6 -7.04 4.01 -5.93
N ARG A 7 -5.75 4.37 -5.81
CA ARG A 7 -4.50 3.64 -6.19
C ARG A 7 -3.99 3.69 -7.63
N LEU A 8 -2.65 3.84 -7.71
CA LEU A 8 -1.88 3.59 -8.92
C LEU A 8 -0.35 3.30 -8.75
N LEU A 9 0.26 2.94 -7.61
CA LEU A 9 -0.25 2.12 -6.50
C LEU A 9 0.77 2.07 -5.29
N PRO A 10 0.56 2.74 -4.14
CA PRO A 10 1.37 2.57 -2.93
C PRO A 10 0.75 1.52 -1.97
N SER A 11 1.32 0.32 -1.93
CA SER A 11 0.74 -0.81 -1.20
C SER A 11 1.77 -1.85 -0.76
N ALA A 12 1.53 -2.45 0.40
CA ALA A 12 2.25 -3.64 0.87
C ALA A 12 1.79 -4.96 0.21
N LEU A 13 1.13 -4.89 -0.94
CA LEU A 13 0.72 -6.04 -1.77
C LEU A 13 1.47 -5.93 -3.11
N PRO A 14 1.93 -7.05 -3.69
CA PRO A 14 2.57 -7.02 -5.00
C PRO A 14 1.60 -6.44 -6.04
N PRO A 15 2.02 -5.45 -6.85
CA PRO A 15 1.16 -4.88 -7.89
C PRO A 15 0.90 -5.91 -8.99
N SER A 16 -0.28 -5.84 -9.61
CA SER A 16 -0.51 -6.52 -10.89
C SER A 16 0.39 -5.94 -11.99
N GLY A 17 0.64 -6.73 -13.04
CA GLY A 17 1.45 -6.27 -14.18
C GLY A 17 0.89 -4.98 -14.83
N THR A 18 -0.44 -4.82 -14.85
CA THR A 18 -1.12 -3.62 -15.35
C THR A 18 -0.86 -2.41 -14.45
N GLU A 19 -0.95 -2.55 -13.13
CA GLU A 19 -0.64 -1.46 -12.19
C GLU A 19 0.83 -1.03 -12.28
N LEU A 20 1.75 -1.99 -12.40
CA LEU A 20 3.18 -1.71 -12.59
C LEU A 20 3.45 -0.96 -13.91
N ALA A 21 2.83 -1.41 -15.01
CA ALA A 21 2.97 -0.75 -16.31
C ALA A 21 2.38 0.67 -16.33
N LEU A 22 1.30 0.93 -15.59
CA LEU A 22 0.74 2.27 -15.44
C LEU A 22 1.61 3.15 -14.54
N TRP A 23 2.19 2.63 -13.45
CA TRP A 23 3.15 3.36 -12.62
C TRP A 23 4.42 3.75 -13.40
N GLN A 24 4.96 2.84 -14.21
CA GLN A 24 6.13 3.09 -15.07
C GLN A 24 5.91 4.18 -16.13
N ARG A 25 4.66 4.52 -16.46
CA ARG A 25 4.30 5.58 -17.40
C ARG A 25 4.17 6.97 -16.76
N LEU A 26 4.23 7.06 -15.43
CA LEU A 26 4.28 8.33 -14.70
C LEU A 26 5.68 8.96 -14.79
N SER A 27 5.76 10.29 -14.79
CA SER A 27 7.04 11.00 -14.65
C SER A 27 7.68 10.72 -13.29
N ARG A 28 8.99 10.94 -13.18
CA ARG A 28 9.72 10.70 -11.92
C ARG A 28 9.22 11.62 -10.81
N GLU A 29 8.88 12.85 -11.15
CA GLU A 29 8.32 13.88 -10.27
C GLU A 29 6.97 13.43 -9.71
N GLU A 30 6.11 12.87 -10.56
CA GLU A 30 4.78 12.42 -10.17
C GLU A 30 4.81 11.13 -9.34
N GLN A 31 5.76 10.22 -9.62
CA GLN A 31 6.06 9.09 -8.75
C GLN A 31 6.52 9.55 -7.36
N ILE A 32 7.40 10.56 -7.28
CA ILE A 32 7.89 11.14 -6.00
C ILE A 32 6.75 11.82 -5.24
N ALA A 33 5.89 12.59 -5.92
CA ALA A 33 4.74 13.25 -5.31
C ALA A 33 3.78 12.24 -4.66
N ARG A 34 3.43 11.17 -5.40
CA ARG A 34 2.57 10.08 -4.91
C ARG A 34 3.20 9.28 -3.76
N TYR A 35 4.53 9.18 -3.69
CA TYR A 35 5.21 8.62 -2.52
C TYR A 35 5.15 9.54 -1.29
N ARG A 36 5.29 10.85 -1.46
CA ARG A 36 5.22 11.83 -0.35
C ARG A 36 3.84 11.84 0.30
N GLU A 37 2.78 11.91 -0.51
CA GLU A 37 1.37 11.86 -0.06
C GLU A 37 1.08 10.66 0.87
N VAL A 38 1.74 9.52 0.63
CA VAL A 38 1.59 8.29 1.44
C VAL A 38 2.38 8.36 2.74
N LEU A 39 3.58 8.93 2.70
CA LEU A 39 4.42 9.10 3.88
C LEU A 39 3.90 10.20 4.82
N GLU A 40 3.09 11.12 4.30
CA GLU A 40 2.32 12.11 5.07
C GLU A 40 1.13 11.50 5.83
N HIS A 41 0.71 10.26 5.53
CA HIS A 41 -0.35 9.59 6.27
C HIS A 41 0.05 9.34 7.74
N PRO A 42 -0.80 9.65 8.75
CA PRO A 42 -0.42 9.56 10.17
C PRO A 42 0.13 8.19 10.62
N ASP A 43 -0.38 7.08 10.07
CA ASP A 43 0.16 5.74 10.37
C ASP A 43 1.61 5.54 9.92
N SER A 44 2.10 6.29 8.93
CA SER A 44 3.48 6.21 8.43
C SER A 44 4.50 6.73 9.45
N LEU A 45 4.07 7.58 10.39
CA LEU A 45 4.87 8.06 11.52
C LEU A 45 4.75 7.15 12.76
N ARG A 46 3.87 6.14 12.73
CA ARG A 46 3.53 5.31 13.89
C ARG A 46 4.56 4.19 14.09
N ILE A 47 5.61 4.48 14.85
CA ILE A 47 6.59 3.48 15.29
C ILE A 47 5.86 2.32 15.99
N SER A 48 6.18 1.09 15.58
CA SER A 48 5.59 -0.12 16.15
C SER A 48 6.66 -0.99 16.78
N GLY A 49 6.41 -1.49 18.00
CA GLY A 49 7.21 -2.55 18.61
C GLY A 49 6.99 -3.94 18.00
N SER A 50 6.11 -4.07 17.00
CA SER A 50 5.95 -5.31 16.24
C SER A 50 7.13 -5.54 15.30
N THR A 51 7.72 -6.73 15.37
CA THR A 51 8.71 -7.18 14.39
C THR A 51 8.05 -7.44 13.03
N THR A 52 8.85 -7.54 11.98
CA THR A 52 8.39 -8.00 10.66
C THR A 52 7.68 -9.36 10.74
N SER A 53 8.11 -10.24 11.66
CA SER A 53 7.45 -11.54 11.90
C SER A 53 6.02 -11.37 12.42
N ASP A 54 5.81 -10.47 13.38
CA ASP A 54 4.48 -10.18 13.95
C ASP A 54 3.53 -9.59 12.91
N VAL A 55 4.05 -8.69 12.07
CA VAL A 55 3.32 -8.09 10.94
C VAL A 55 2.89 -9.17 9.95
N LEU A 56 3.80 -10.07 9.56
CA LEU A 56 3.51 -11.19 8.64
C LEU A 56 2.52 -12.18 9.25
N ALA A 57 2.66 -12.54 10.53
CA ALA A 57 1.74 -13.43 11.22
C ALA A 57 0.33 -12.83 11.31
N LYS A 58 0.22 -11.53 11.60
CA LYS A 58 -1.06 -10.80 11.62
C LYS A 58 -1.67 -10.69 10.22
N ALA A 59 -0.87 -10.48 9.18
CA ALA A 59 -1.32 -10.46 7.79
C ALA A 59 -1.85 -11.83 7.33
N ARG A 60 -1.14 -12.92 7.67
CA ARG A 60 -1.57 -14.30 7.38
C ARG A 60 -2.90 -14.65 8.05
N ARG A 61 -3.09 -14.33 9.34
CA ARG A 61 -4.37 -14.55 10.03
C ARG A 61 -5.54 -13.81 9.36
N ARG A 62 -5.33 -12.53 8.99
CA ARG A 62 -6.32 -11.74 8.23
C ARG A 62 -6.62 -12.31 6.84
N ALA A 63 -5.63 -12.92 6.18
CA ALA A 63 -5.82 -13.54 4.87
C ALA A 63 -6.58 -14.88 4.97
N ALA A 64 -6.35 -15.66 6.02
CA ALA A 64 -7.09 -16.89 6.29
C ALA A 64 -8.58 -16.63 6.55
N GLY A 65 -8.92 -15.70 7.46
CA GLY A 65 -10.31 -15.35 7.75
C GLY A 65 -11.10 -14.72 6.59
N ARG A 66 -10.44 -14.33 5.49
CA ARG A 66 -11.10 -13.91 4.24
C ARG A 66 -11.35 -15.05 3.24
N ARG A 67 -10.90 -16.27 3.55
CA ARG A 67 -11.13 -17.49 2.76
C ARG A 67 -12.20 -18.40 3.38
N GLU A 68 -12.63 -18.06 4.59
CA GLU A 68 -13.63 -18.78 5.40
C GLU A 68 -14.98 -18.06 5.41
N SER A 69 -15.15 -17.05 4.54
CA SER A 69 -16.36 -16.24 4.32
C SER A 69 -16.61 -16.08 2.82
#